data_AF-A0A536BUG1-F1
#
_entry.id   AF-A0A536BUG1-F1
#
_cell.length_a   1.000
_cell.length_b   1.000
_cell.length_c   1.000
_cell.angle_alpha   90.00
_cell.angle_beta   90.00
_cell.angle_gamma   90.00
#
_symmetry.space_group_name_H-M   'P 1'
#
loop_
_entity.id
_entity.type
_entity.pdbx_description
1 polymer ?
#
loop_
_entity_poly.entity_id
_entity_poly.type
_entity_poly.pdbx_seq_one_letter_code
_entity_poly.pdbx_strand_id
1 'polypeptide(L)'
;MNDVQLPAEAERRLTRFTQRLERLDIDQLRIYALRPPDRMSHQRAMERAEVLAFKSGRDKVLEAARATVQEWLIRVFNEHQYQPTMFGLNWGRSLGTVDDRAEIARTLREAVTALIVWDLAADRDRAELLGAWGGLAT
;
A
#
# COMPACT_ATOMS: atom_id res chain seq x y z
N MET A 1 -27.68 3.30 -4.31
CA MET A 1 -26.35 3.18 -3.68
C MET A 1 -25.46 4.12 -4.47
N ASN A 2 -25.04 5.27 -3.92
CA ASN A 2 -24.19 6.18 -4.68
C ASN A 2 -22.83 5.51 -4.91
N ASP A 3 -22.48 5.28 -6.18
CA ASP A 3 -21.11 4.99 -6.58
C ASP A 3 -20.29 6.24 -6.26
N VAL A 4 -19.55 6.19 -5.16
CA VAL A 4 -18.61 7.25 -4.82
C VAL A 4 -17.46 7.13 -5.81
N GLN A 5 -17.48 7.98 -6.83
CA GLN A 5 -16.38 8.09 -7.77
C GLN A 5 -15.25 8.91 -7.15
N LEU A 6 -14.02 8.44 -7.33
CA LEU A 6 -12.85 9.22 -6.97
C LEU A 6 -12.73 10.41 -7.93
N PRO A 7 -12.15 11.53 -7.48
CA PRO A 7 -11.72 12.56 -8.42
C PRO A 7 -10.78 11.95 -9.46
N ALA A 8 -10.92 12.33 -10.74
CA ALA A 8 -10.13 11.78 -11.85
C ALA A 8 -8.61 11.83 -11.61
N GLU A 9 -8.14 12.82 -10.86
CA GLU A 9 -6.73 12.93 -10.49
C GLU A 9 -6.31 11.88 -9.43
N ALA A 10 -7.17 11.56 -8.47
CA ALA A 10 -6.91 10.48 -7.51
C ALA A 10 -6.86 9.13 -8.23
N GLU A 11 -7.76 8.89 -9.21
CA GLU A 11 -7.72 7.70 -10.06
C GLU A 11 -6.39 7.61 -10.83
N ARG A 12 -5.97 8.70 -11.49
CA ARG A 12 -4.68 8.73 -12.21
C ARG A 12 -3.48 8.42 -11.31
N ARG A 13 -3.45 8.93 -10.08
CA ARG A 13 -2.39 8.63 -9.12
C ARG A 13 -2.41 7.17 -8.70
N LEU A 14 -3.58 6.63 -8.38
CA LEU A 14 -3.72 5.21 -8.03
C LEU A 14 -3.30 4.31 -9.20
N THR A 15 -3.72 4.59 -10.43
CA THR A 15 -3.31 3.84 -11.62
C THR A 15 -1.79 3.87 -11.80
N ARG A 16 -1.16 5.05 -11.69
CA ARG A 16 0.30 5.19 -11.80
C ARG A 16 1.02 4.40 -10.70
N PHE A 17 0.52 4.51 -9.48
CA PHE A 17 1.07 3.81 -8.32
C PHE A 17 1.01 2.30 -8.54
N THR A 18 -0.15 1.75 -8.91
CA THR A 18 -0.33 0.32 -9.17
C THR A 18 0.56 -0.17 -10.32
N GLN A 19 0.64 0.57 -11.43
CA GLN A 19 1.50 0.20 -12.57
C GLN A 19 2.99 0.14 -12.20
N ARG A 20 3.45 0.99 -11.29
CA ARG A 20 4.83 0.96 -10.79
C ARG A 20 5.03 -0.14 -9.76
N LEU A 21 4.05 -0.33 -8.88
CA LEU A 21 4.04 -1.40 -7.88
C LEU A 21 4.12 -2.80 -8.51
N GLU A 22 3.37 -3.04 -9.59
CA GLU A 22 3.37 -4.31 -10.33
C GLU A 22 4.71 -4.65 -10.99
N ARG A 23 5.62 -3.66 -11.12
CA ARG A 23 6.98 -3.88 -11.65
C ARG A 23 7.99 -4.20 -10.57
N LEU A 24 7.61 -4.12 -9.30
CA LEU A 24 8.50 -4.42 -8.18
C LEU A 24 8.53 -5.92 -7.90
N ASP A 25 9.73 -6.43 -7.67
CA ASP A 25 9.89 -7.75 -7.09
C ASP A 25 9.72 -7.74 -5.56
N ILE A 26 9.64 -8.92 -4.96
CA ILE A 26 9.41 -9.07 -3.53
C ILE A 26 10.54 -8.49 -2.66
N ASP A 27 11.78 -8.50 -3.13
CA ASP A 27 12.92 -7.96 -2.40
C ASP A 27 12.88 -6.42 -2.40
N GLN A 28 12.44 -5.82 -3.51
CA GLN A 28 12.18 -4.40 -3.63
C GLN A 28 11.02 -3.97 -2.73
N LEU A 29 9.93 -4.73 -2.65
CA LEU A 29 8.80 -4.41 -1.75
C LEU A 29 9.25 -4.25 -0.28
N ARG A 30 10.22 -5.06 0.17
CA ARG A 30 10.76 -4.96 1.54
C ARG A 30 11.51 -3.66 1.79
N ILE A 31 12.18 -3.11 0.77
CA ILE A 31 12.89 -1.82 0.87
C ILE A 31 11.90 -0.67 1.13
N TYR A 32 10.69 -0.76 0.57
CA TYR A 32 9.67 0.26 0.74
C TYR A 32 8.87 0.13 2.05
N ALA A 33 8.85 -1.06 2.66
CA ALA A 33 8.11 -1.36 3.89
C ALA A 33 8.81 -0.90 5.19
N LEU A 34 9.53 0.22 5.15
CA LEU A 34 10.23 0.74 6.32
C LEU A 34 9.23 1.25 7.38
N ARG A 35 9.51 0.91 8.64
CA ARG A 35 8.70 1.39 9.77
C ARG A 35 8.89 2.89 9.97
N PRO A 36 7.83 3.62 10.33
CA PRO A 36 7.94 5.02 10.70
C PRO A 36 8.78 5.17 11.98
N PRO A 37 9.67 6.18 12.05
CA PRO A 37 10.51 6.40 13.22
C PRO A 37 9.71 6.87 14.44
N ASP A 38 8.62 7.65 14.23
CA ASP A 38 7.71 8.10 15.29
C ASP A 38 6.33 7.46 15.15
N ARG A 39 6.09 6.41 15.95
CA ARG A 39 4.82 5.67 15.95
C ARG A 39 3.62 6.53 16.37
N MET A 40 3.80 7.48 17.29
CA MET A 40 2.67 8.30 17.76
C MET A 40 2.26 9.33 16.71
N SER A 41 3.23 9.98 16.05
CA SER A 41 2.94 10.87 14.93
C SER A 41 2.24 10.13 13.80
N HIS A 42 2.75 8.94 13.45
CA HIS A 42 2.21 8.09 12.41
C HIS A 42 0.75 7.66 12.68
N GLN A 43 0.49 7.16 13.89
CA GLN A 43 -0.86 6.76 14.30
C GLN A 43 -1.86 7.91 14.18
N ARG A 44 -1.47 9.12 14.59
CA ARG A 44 -2.34 10.31 14.46
C ARG A 44 -2.55 10.71 13.01
N ALA A 45 -1.58 10.51 12.11
CA ALA A 45 -1.74 10.76 10.68
C ALA A 45 -2.75 9.79 10.07
N MET A 46 -2.67 8.50 10.45
CA MET A 46 -3.64 7.48 10.04
C MET A 46 -5.05 7.81 10.50
N GLU A 47 -5.24 8.12 11.79
CA GLU A 47 -6.56 8.48 12.33
C GLU A 47 -7.16 9.70 11.61
N ARG A 48 -6.35 10.73 11.32
CA ARG A 48 -6.80 11.89 10.54
C ARG A 48 -7.22 11.49 9.14
N ALA A 49 -6.44 10.66 8.45
CA ALA A 49 -6.76 10.20 7.10
C ALA A 49 -8.07 9.40 7.06
N GLU A 50 -8.30 8.51 8.02
CA GLU A 50 -9.55 7.75 8.11
C GLU A 50 -10.76 8.65 8.37
N VAL A 51 -10.63 9.63 9.26
CA VAL A 51 -11.67 10.65 9.48
C VAL A 51 -11.94 11.47 8.22
N LEU A 52 -10.91 11.84 7.45
CA LEU A 52 -11.07 12.56 6.19
C LEU A 52 -11.78 11.71 5.13
N ALA A 53 -11.42 10.43 5.02
CA ALA A 53 -12.09 9.50 4.11
C ALA A 53 -13.58 9.37 4.48
N PHE A 54 -13.90 9.20 5.76
CA PHE A 54 -15.28 9.11 6.24
C PHE A 54 -16.06 10.40 5.97
N LYS A 55 -15.52 11.56 6.37
CA LYS A 55 -16.19 12.87 6.17
C LYS A 55 -16.42 13.24 4.71
N SER A 56 -15.58 12.74 3.81
CA SER A 56 -15.71 12.96 2.36
C SER A 56 -16.51 11.87 1.65
N GLY A 57 -17.05 10.88 2.37
CA GLY A 57 -17.80 9.76 1.82
C GLY A 57 -16.94 8.77 1.03
N ARG A 58 -15.62 8.78 1.18
CA ARG A 58 -14.65 7.90 0.50
C ARG A 58 -14.33 6.63 1.29
N ASP A 59 -15.01 6.38 2.39
CA ASP A 59 -14.84 5.21 3.27
C ASP A 59 -14.97 3.88 2.49
N LYS A 60 -16.01 3.75 1.66
CA LYS A 60 -16.21 2.52 0.87
C LYS A 60 -15.13 2.31 -0.17
N VAL A 61 -14.66 3.38 -0.81
CA VAL A 61 -13.58 3.32 -1.79
C VAL A 61 -12.27 2.95 -1.10
N LEU A 62 -12.01 3.51 0.08
CA LEU A 62 -10.84 3.19 0.88
C LEU A 62 -10.83 1.71 1.28
N GLU A 63 -11.95 1.19 1.77
CA GLU A 63 -12.05 -0.23 2.14
C GLU A 63 -11.91 -1.16 0.92
N ALA A 64 -12.53 -0.82 -0.21
CA ALA A 64 -12.37 -1.57 -1.46
C ALA A 64 -10.90 -1.59 -1.92
N ALA A 65 -10.23 -0.44 -1.91
CA ALA A 65 -8.83 -0.34 -2.32
C ALA A 65 -7.90 -1.14 -1.39
N ARG A 66 -8.14 -1.10 -0.08
CA ARG A 66 -7.41 -1.91 0.92
C ARG A 66 -7.60 -3.41 0.67
N ALA A 67 -8.81 -3.85 0.34
CA ALA A 67 -9.10 -5.25 0.00
C ALA A 67 -8.38 -5.67 -1.28
N THR A 68 -8.45 -4.88 -2.34
CA THR A 68 -7.75 -5.16 -3.62
C THR A 68 -6.24 -5.29 -3.43
N VAL A 69 -5.63 -4.41 -2.63
CA VAL A 69 -4.19 -4.46 -2.31
C VAL A 69 -3.84 -5.73 -1.55
N GLN A 70 -4.66 -6.12 -0.59
CA GLN A 70 -4.46 -7.35 0.17
C GLN A 70 -4.56 -8.60 -0.73
N GLU A 71 -5.54 -8.66 -1.61
CA GLU A 71 -5.70 -9.75 -2.58
C GLU A 71 -4.51 -9.82 -3.55
N TRP A 72 -4.04 -8.67 -4.04
CA TRP A 72 -2.85 -8.59 -4.88
C TRP A 72 -1.60 -9.12 -4.14
N LEU A 73 -1.38 -8.71 -2.90
CA LEU A 73 -0.26 -9.22 -2.09
C LEU A 73 -0.33 -10.74 -1.88
N ILE A 74 -1.52 -11.27 -1.57
CA ILE A 74 -1.72 -12.73 -1.43
C ILE A 74 -1.32 -13.44 -2.73
N ARG A 75 -1.73 -12.91 -3.89
CA ARG A 75 -1.35 -13.47 -5.19
C ARG A 75 0.15 -13.44 -5.41
N VAL A 76 0.79 -12.29 -5.18
CA VAL A 76 2.25 -12.13 -5.33
C VAL A 76 2.99 -13.14 -4.44
N PHE A 77 2.63 -13.26 -3.16
CA PHE A 77 3.30 -14.22 -2.28
C PHE A 77 3.07 -15.68 -2.71
N ASN A 78 1.86 -16.03 -3.17
CA ASN A 78 1.56 -17.39 -3.63
C ASN A 78 2.32 -17.76 -4.91
N GLU A 79 2.43 -16.84 -5.88
CA GLU A 79 3.20 -17.07 -7.12
C GLU A 79 4.69 -17.28 -6.83
N HIS A 80 5.23 -16.60 -5.82
CA HIS A 80 6.63 -16.72 -5.45
C HIS A 80 6.93 -17.92 -4.53
N GLN A 81 5.90 -18.55 -3.94
CA GLN A 81 6.04 -19.80 -3.18
C GLN A 81 6.40 -21.00 -4.06
N TYR A 82 6.08 -20.97 -5.35
CA TYR A 82 6.30 -22.09 -6.25
C TYR A 82 7.07 -21.69 -7.51
N GLN A 83 8.40 -21.61 -7.39
CA GLN A 83 9.29 -21.47 -8.54
C GLN A 83 10.15 -22.74 -8.67
N PRO A 84 9.82 -23.67 -9.59
CA PRO A 84 10.66 -24.85 -9.81
C PRO A 84 12.01 -24.40 -10.34
N THR A 85 13.09 -24.72 -9.62
CA THR A 85 14.46 -24.49 -10.09
C THR A 85 15.03 -25.79 -10.64
N MET A 86 15.98 -25.72 -11.58
CA MET A 86 16.61 -26.92 -12.17
C MET A 86 17.30 -27.83 -11.13
N PHE A 87 17.54 -27.35 -9.91
CA PHE A 87 18.18 -28.08 -8.81
C PHE A 87 17.25 -28.40 -7.63
N GLY A 88 15.92 -28.28 -7.80
CA GLY A 88 14.93 -28.72 -6.81
C GLY A 88 13.86 -27.67 -6.48
N LEU A 89 12.97 -28.05 -5.55
CA LEU A 89 12.03 -27.13 -4.90
C LEU A 89 12.83 -26.00 -4.22
N ASN A 90 12.28 -24.79 -4.25
CA ASN A 90 12.94 -23.53 -3.91
C ASN A 90 13.21 -23.34 -2.41
N TRP A 91 13.81 -24.32 -1.73
CA TRP A 91 14.04 -24.31 -0.27
C TRP A 91 14.99 -23.18 0.20
N GLY A 92 15.70 -22.53 -0.72
CA GLY A 92 16.69 -21.49 -0.40
C GLY A 92 16.25 -20.03 -0.60
N ARG A 93 15.13 -19.77 -1.28
CA ARG A 93 14.68 -18.40 -1.56
C ARG A 93 13.69 -17.95 -0.49
N SER A 94 14.19 -17.27 0.54
CA SER A 94 13.38 -16.74 1.62
C SER A 94 12.47 -15.61 1.11
N LEU A 95 11.15 -15.82 1.12
CA LEU A 95 10.12 -14.83 0.80
C LEU A 95 9.89 -13.80 1.92
N GLY A 96 10.92 -13.53 2.72
CA GLY A 96 10.83 -12.78 3.98
C GLY A 96 10.14 -13.56 5.11
N THR A 97 10.23 -13.02 6.32
CA THR A 97 9.50 -13.53 7.50
C THR A 97 8.00 -13.20 7.39
N VAL A 98 7.16 -13.82 8.23
CA VAL A 98 5.74 -13.43 8.35
C VAL A 98 5.62 -11.95 8.71
N ASP A 99 6.53 -11.44 9.54
CA ASP A 99 6.58 -10.03 9.93
C ASP A 99 6.86 -9.12 8.74
N ASP A 100 7.79 -9.50 7.85
CA ASP A 100 8.08 -8.70 6.64
C ASP A 100 6.83 -8.56 5.75
N ARG A 101 6.06 -9.64 5.59
CA ARG A 101 4.84 -9.63 4.78
C ARG A 101 3.76 -8.77 5.41
N ALA A 102 3.62 -8.85 6.73
CA ALA A 102 2.69 -8.01 7.48
C ALA A 102 3.05 -6.53 7.37
N GLU A 103 4.34 -6.19 7.41
CA GLU A 103 4.82 -4.82 7.25
C GLU A 103 4.62 -4.27 5.83
N ILE A 104 4.87 -5.08 4.79
CA ILE A 104 4.54 -4.71 3.40
C ILE A 104 3.04 -4.43 3.29
N ALA A 105 2.20 -5.34 3.77
CA ALA A 105 0.75 -5.16 3.72
C ALA A 105 0.27 -3.91 4.45
N ARG A 106 0.83 -3.64 5.64
CA ARG A 106 0.52 -2.46 6.44
C ARG A 106 0.91 -1.18 5.71
N THR A 107 2.17 -1.02 5.33
CA THR A 107 2.67 0.21 4.70
C THR A 107 2.04 0.48 3.33
N LEU A 108 1.71 -0.57 2.57
CA LEU A 108 1.03 -0.41 1.29
C LEU A 108 -0.42 0.07 1.46
N ARG A 109 -1.13 -0.42 2.48
CA ARG A 109 -2.47 0.10 2.85
C ARG A 109 -2.43 1.55 3.30
N GLU A 110 -1.37 1.95 4.01
CA GLU A 110 -1.15 3.33 4.44
C GLU A 110 -0.91 4.24 3.23
N ALA A 111 -0.05 3.83 2.29
CA ALA A 111 0.20 4.57 1.05
C ALA A 111 -1.07 4.76 0.22
N VAL A 112 -1.87 3.71 0.06
CA VAL A 112 -3.16 3.77 -0.66
C VAL A 112 -4.16 4.68 0.06
N THR A 113 -4.18 4.66 1.39
CA THR A 113 -4.97 5.58 2.19
C THR A 113 -4.58 7.03 1.87
N ALA A 114 -3.28 7.34 1.87
CA ALA A 114 -2.75 8.66 1.55
C ALA A 114 -3.12 9.14 0.13
N LEU A 115 -3.10 8.24 -0.85
CA LEU A 115 -3.49 8.53 -2.23
C LEU A 115 -4.97 8.87 -2.36
N ILE A 116 -5.84 8.15 -1.62
CA ILE A 116 -7.30 8.36 -1.66
C ILE A 116 -7.70 9.66 -0.98
N VAL A 117 -7.02 10.06 0.09
CA VAL A 117 -7.28 11.32 0.79
C VAL A 117 -6.35 12.45 0.37
N TRP A 118 -5.64 12.32 -0.76
CA TRP A 118 -4.55 13.23 -1.14
C TRP A 118 -4.94 14.70 -1.16
N ASP A 119 -6.09 15.03 -1.74
CA ASP A 119 -6.61 16.40 -1.85
C ASP A 119 -7.20 16.94 -0.54
N LEU A 120 -7.34 16.09 0.49
CA LEU A 120 -7.94 16.44 1.78
C LEU A 120 -6.90 16.47 2.92
N ALA A 121 -5.90 15.60 2.85
CA ALA A 121 -4.89 15.45 3.88
C ALA A 121 -3.85 16.56 3.79
N ALA A 122 -3.35 17.01 4.94
CA ALA A 122 -2.22 17.94 4.98
C ALA A 122 -0.97 17.30 4.39
N ASP A 123 -0.10 18.10 3.76
CA ASP A 123 1.13 17.63 3.10
C ASP A 123 1.99 16.74 4.00
N ARG A 124 2.09 17.10 5.29
CA ARG A 124 2.81 16.33 6.30
C ARG A 124 2.22 14.93 6.52
N ASP A 125 0.89 14.82 6.53
CA ASP A 125 0.21 13.56 6.79
C ASP A 125 0.32 12.66 5.55
N ARG A 126 0.27 13.25 4.35
CA ARG A 126 0.53 12.51 3.11
C ARG A 126 1.95 11.96 3.06
N ALA A 127 2.94 12.80 3.36
CA ALA A 127 4.34 12.39 3.37
C ALA A 127 4.59 11.28 4.39
N GLU A 128 4.02 11.41 5.60
CA GLU A 128 4.11 10.42 6.67
C GLU A 128 3.53 9.06 6.25
N LEU A 129 2.34 9.04 5.64
CA LEU A 129 1.66 7.81 5.25
C LEU A 129 2.22 7.17 3.97
N LEU A 130 2.73 7.97 3.04
CA LEU A 130 3.40 7.45 1.85
C LEU A 130 4.77 6.87 2.22
N GLY A 131 5.51 7.51 3.13
CA GLY A 131 6.87 7.09 3.46
C GLY A 131 7.72 6.88 2.21
N ALA A 132 8.42 5.74 2.14
CA ALA A 132 9.23 5.37 0.98
C ALA A 132 8.42 5.20 -0.31
N TRP A 133 7.12 4.87 -0.23
CA TRP A 133 6.24 4.69 -1.38
C TRP A 133 5.96 5.99 -2.15
N GLY A 134 6.27 7.15 -1.56
CA GLY A 134 6.04 8.46 -2.17
C GLY A 134 6.69 8.61 -3.56
N GLY A 135 7.87 8.01 -3.77
CA GLY A 135 8.55 8.03 -5.06
C GLY A 135 7.79 7.28 -6.18
N LEU A 136 6.92 6.33 -5.83
CA LEU A 136 6.06 5.66 -6.79
C LEU A 136 4.78 6.45 -7.10
N ALA A 137 4.35 7.31 -6.18
CA ALA A 137 3.12 8.10 -6.29
C ALA A 137 3.27 9.38 -7.14
N THR A 138 4.48 9.94 -7.23
CA THR A 138 4.82 11.14 -8.02
C THR A 138 5.26 10.79 -9.43
#